data_AF-V8P3V7-F1
#
_entry.id   AF-V8P3V7-F1
#
_cell.length_a   1.000
_cell.length_b   1.000
_cell.length_c   1.000
_cell.angle_alpha   90.00
_cell.angle_beta   90.00
_cell.angle_gamma   90.00
#
_symmetry.space_group_name_H-M   'P 1'
#
loop_
_entity.id
_entity.type
_entity.pdbx_description
1 polymer ?
#
loop_
_entity_poly.entity_id
_entity_poly.type
_entity_poly.pdbx_seq_one_letter_code
_entity_poly.pdbx_strand_id
1 'polypeptide(L)'
;MKPTSEPLPREHSSETVLQCILKASTSELDSLQWLSDQVASDHTFLFAKAEQLLKKRIKDGEPLAYFLKGQLYFEEKRYEDALLQFEQNTDFQSMYQLGVMYYDGLGTPPNSKKGVEYMKKILNSDSPKARHLKFAAAYNLGRAYYEGHGTQFSEEEAERLWLIAADHGNPKASVKAQSTLGMLYSAHAKDFKKAFFWHSEACGNGSLESQGILGIMYLHGHGVRHNLKAALECLNQASDRGNVYAKGHLVEYYYKRKCFIKTAEFAKRVTENDNVEKIAEETDCLPFYISRGLAMASFYLARCLQLGRGTQQDLAAAKKYYSKAFNG
;
A
#
# COMPACT_ATOMS: atom_id res chain seq x y z
N MET A 1 -2.64 13.88 3.32
CA MET A 1 -2.33 12.44 3.12
C MET A 1 -3.49 11.63 3.66
N LYS A 2 -3.91 10.57 2.96
CA LYS A 2 -4.93 9.62 3.44
C LYS A 2 -4.28 8.24 3.53
N PRO A 3 -3.77 7.82 4.70
CA PRO A 3 -3.14 6.52 4.87
C PRO A 3 -4.16 5.40 4.67
N THR A 4 -3.72 4.21 4.26
CA THR A 4 -4.57 3.01 4.17
C THR A 4 -4.29 2.05 5.30
N SER A 5 -5.16 1.06 5.52
CA SER A 5 -4.91 -0.08 6.40
C SER A 5 -3.61 -0.80 6.08
N GLU A 6 -2.86 -1.11 7.13
CA GLU A 6 -1.81 -2.12 7.03
C GLU A 6 -2.49 -3.48 7.03
N PRO A 7 -2.21 -4.34 6.04
CA PRO A 7 -2.77 -5.68 6.01
C PRO A 7 -2.30 -6.50 7.19
N LEU A 8 -2.97 -7.61 7.45
CA LEU A 8 -2.52 -8.58 8.44
C LEU A 8 -1.09 -9.05 8.08
N PRO A 9 -0.12 -8.98 9.01
CA PRO A 9 1.23 -9.48 8.78
C PRO A 9 1.23 -10.96 8.40
N ARG A 10 1.89 -11.32 7.29
CA ARG A 10 2.08 -12.72 6.86
C ARG A 10 3.42 -13.24 7.40
N GLU A 11 3.42 -14.41 8.04
CA GLU A 11 4.66 -15.01 8.59
C GLU A 11 5.60 -15.56 7.49
N HIS A 12 5.08 -15.88 6.30
CA HIS A 12 5.85 -16.34 5.14
C HIS A 12 5.36 -15.64 3.84
N SER A 13 6.30 -15.17 3.02
CA SER A 13 6.08 -14.03 2.12
C SER A 13 5.67 -14.35 0.67
N SER A 14 5.16 -15.54 0.37
CA SER A 14 4.71 -15.82 -1.01
C SER A 14 3.54 -16.81 -1.15
N GLU A 15 3.14 -17.49 -0.09
CA GLU A 15 2.06 -18.49 -0.18
C GLU A 15 0.70 -17.84 0.06
N THR A 16 -0.27 -18.13 -0.80
CA THR A 16 -1.66 -17.70 -0.59
C THR A 16 -2.28 -18.49 0.56
N VAL A 17 -3.31 -17.93 1.21
CA VAL A 17 -4.06 -18.65 2.26
C VAL A 17 -4.57 -19.98 1.71
N LEU A 18 -5.00 -19.98 0.45
CA LEU A 18 -5.41 -21.16 -0.30
C LEU A 18 -4.29 -22.22 -0.42
N GLN A 19 -3.05 -21.82 -0.73
CA GLN A 19 -1.89 -22.74 -0.76
C GLN A 19 -1.55 -23.29 0.62
N CYS A 20 -1.56 -22.44 1.66
CA CYS A 20 -1.32 -22.85 3.04
C CYS A 20 -2.33 -23.89 3.53
N ILE A 21 -3.63 -23.68 3.24
CA ILE A 21 -4.71 -24.61 3.62
C ILE A 21 -4.50 -25.97 2.97
N LEU A 22 -4.18 -25.98 1.67
CA LEU A 22 -4.01 -27.23 0.92
C LEU A 22 -2.74 -27.99 1.35
N LYS A 23 -1.63 -27.30 1.63
CA LYS A 23 -0.41 -27.95 2.14
C LYS A 23 -0.56 -28.53 3.54
N ALA A 24 -1.31 -27.89 4.43
CA ALA A 24 -1.57 -28.42 5.78
C ALA A 24 -2.40 -29.73 5.77
N SER A 25 -2.95 -30.11 4.61
CA SER A 25 -3.72 -31.35 4.40
C SER A 25 -2.90 -32.48 3.77
N THR A 26 -1.56 -32.40 3.73
CA THR A 26 -0.70 -33.37 3.03
C THR A 26 -0.76 -34.80 3.57
N SER A 27 -1.36 -35.07 4.74
CA SER A 27 -1.69 -36.45 5.16
C SER A 27 -2.96 -37.01 4.50
N GLU A 28 -3.86 -36.16 3.99
CA GLU A 28 -5.05 -36.54 3.23
C GLU A 28 -4.84 -36.46 1.70
N LEU A 29 -3.82 -35.73 1.22
CA LEU A 29 -3.50 -35.59 -0.21
C LEU A 29 -2.89 -36.84 -0.86
N ASP A 30 -2.40 -37.82 -0.09
CA ASP A 30 -2.00 -39.12 -0.63
C ASP A 30 -3.19 -39.88 -1.29
N SER A 31 -4.43 -39.48 -0.99
CA SER A 31 -5.64 -39.99 -1.65
C SER A 31 -5.93 -39.36 -3.03
N LEU A 32 -5.09 -38.44 -3.51
CA LEU A 32 -5.32 -37.63 -4.72
C LEU A 32 -4.25 -37.82 -5.80
N GLN A 33 -3.86 -39.06 -6.07
CA GLN A 33 -3.02 -39.45 -7.21
C GLN A 33 -3.64 -39.23 -8.61
N TRP A 34 -4.79 -38.55 -8.73
CA TRP A 34 -5.49 -38.31 -10.00
C TRP A 34 -5.59 -36.83 -10.42
N LEU A 35 -5.00 -35.89 -9.67
CA LEU A 35 -4.93 -34.50 -10.11
C LEU A 35 -3.99 -34.38 -11.31
N SER A 36 -4.54 -34.27 -12.51
CA SER A 36 -3.77 -33.80 -13.66
C SER A 36 -3.34 -32.35 -13.43
N ASP A 37 -2.19 -31.97 -13.96
CA ASP A 37 -1.59 -30.64 -13.79
C ASP A 37 -2.52 -29.49 -14.22
N GLN A 38 -3.53 -29.75 -15.07
CA GLN A 38 -4.51 -28.76 -15.49
C GLN A 38 -5.60 -28.46 -14.43
N VAL A 39 -6.06 -29.46 -13.66
CA VAL A 39 -7.10 -29.27 -12.62
C VAL A 39 -6.51 -28.64 -11.36
N ALA A 40 -5.22 -28.85 -11.12
CA ALA A 40 -4.46 -28.20 -10.05
C ALA A 40 -4.30 -26.68 -10.22
N SER A 41 -4.67 -26.12 -11.38
CA SER A 41 -4.57 -24.69 -11.69
C SER A 41 -5.89 -23.90 -11.70
N ASP A 42 -7.05 -24.57 -11.56
CA ASP A 42 -8.35 -23.87 -11.53
C ASP A 42 -8.63 -23.29 -10.14
N HIS A 43 -8.55 -21.96 -10.03
CA HIS A 43 -8.82 -21.21 -8.79
C HIS A 43 -10.18 -21.55 -8.19
N THR A 44 -11.22 -21.70 -9.01
CA THR A 44 -12.59 -21.98 -8.54
C THR A 44 -12.67 -23.34 -7.86
N PHE A 45 -12.05 -24.35 -8.49
CA PHE A 45 -11.98 -25.69 -7.95
C PHE A 45 -11.16 -25.74 -6.65
N LEU A 46 -9.99 -25.11 -6.64
CA LEU A 46 -9.13 -25.05 -5.45
C LEU A 46 -9.83 -24.33 -4.29
N PHE A 47 -10.52 -23.24 -4.57
CA PHE A 47 -11.29 -22.49 -3.59
C PHE A 47 -12.39 -23.36 -2.98
N ALA A 48 -13.20 -24.03 -3.81
CA ALA A 48 -14.27 -24.90 -3.35
C ALA A 48 -13.75 -26.04 -2.45
N LYS A 49 -12.60 -26.62 -2.82
CA LYS A 49 -11.94 -27.66 -2.04
C LYS A 49 -11.41 -27.15 -0.70
N ALA A 50 -10.72 -26.01 -0.70
CA ALA A 50 -10.24 -25.36 0.53
C ALA A 50 -11.41 -25.02 1.46
N GLU A 51 -12.51 -24.51 0.92
CA GLU A 51 -13.72 -24.22 1.68
C GLU A 51 -14.34 -25.50 2.29
N GLN A 52 -14.40 -26.60 1.55
CA GLN A 52 -14.90 -27.88 2.03
C GLN A 52 -14.04 -28.43 3.18
N LEU A 53 -12.71 -28.39 3.04
CA LEU A 53 -11.77 -28.81 4.08
C LEU A 53 -11.95 -28.00 5.36
N LEU A 54 -12.04 -26.68 5.23
CA LEU A 54 -12.25 -25.80 6.39
C LEU A 54 -13.60 -26.02 7.05
N LYS A 55 -14.67 -26.29 6.28
CA LYS A 55 -15.98 -26.67 6.82
C LYS A 55 -15.91 -27.97 7.64
N LYS A 56 -15.13 -28.96 7.20
CA LYS A 56 -14.88 -30.20 7.94
C LYS A 56 -14.16 -29.91 9.26
N ARG A 57 -13.02 -29.20 9.22
CA ARG A 57 -12.25 -28.82 10.42
C ARG A 57 -13.05 -28.01 11.44
N ILE A 58 -13.94 -27.14 10.98
CA ILE A 58 -14.89 -26.41 11.87
C ILE A 58 -15.83 -27.38 12.58
N LYS A 59 -16.40 -28.38 11.87
CA LYS A 59 -17.25 -29.42 12.48
C LYS A 59 -16.49 -30.27 13.48
N ASP A 60 -15.21 -30.50 13.21
CA ASP A 60 -14.30 -31.24 14.09
C ASP A 60 -13.84 -30.39 15.30
N GLY A 61 -14.29 -29.12 15.39
CA GLY A 61 -14.08 -28.26 16.55
C GLY A 61 -12.76 -27.48 16.53
N GLU A 62 -12.08 -27.34 15.39
CA GLU A 62 -10.81 -26.63 15.28
C GLU A 62 -11.00 -25.10 15.16
N PRO A 63 -10.65 -24.28 16.18
CA PRO A 63 -10.96 -22.85 16.16
C PRO A 63 -10.20 -22.07 15.07
N LEU A 64 -8.98 -22.52 14.74
CA LEU A 64 -8.15 -21.90 13.69
C LEU A 64 -8.81 -21.96 12.30
N ALA A 65 -9.67 -22.96 12.06
CA ALA A 65 -10.35 -23.11 10.78
C ALA A 65 -11.31 -21.95 10.48
N TYR A 66 -11.90 -21.33 11.51
CA TYR A 66 -12.70 -20.10 11.32
C TYR A 66 -11.85 -18.94 10.82
N PHE A 67 -10.67 -18.72 11.41
CA PHE A 67 -9.76 -17.67 10.95
C PHE A 67 -9.31 -17.91 9.50
N LEU A 68 -8.86 -19.12 9.17
CA LEU A 68 -8.39 -19.45 7.81
C LEU A 68 -9.52 -19.30 6.78
N LYS A 69 -10.74 -19.70 7.12
CA LYS A 69 -11.91 -19.52 6.26
C LYS A 69 -12.30 -18.05 6.10
N GLY A 70 -12.21 -17.26 7.17
CA GLY A 70 -12.40 -15.82 7.10
C GLY A 70 -11.35 -15.16 6.20
N GLN A 71 -10.08 -15.55 6.32
CA GLN A 71 -9.01 -15.05 5.44
C GLN A 71 -9.26 -15.41 3.98
N LEU A 72 -9.67 -16.64 3.71
CA LEU A 72 -10.02 -17.10 2.37
C LEU A 72 -11.12 -16.22 1.75
N TYR A 73 -12.19 -15.91 2.50
CA TYR A 73 -13.23 -15.00 2.01
C TYR A 73 -12.77 -13.55 1.88
N PHE A 74 -11.91 -13.08 2.79
CA PHE A 74 -11.37 -11.73 2.75
C PHE A 74 -10.53 -11.48 1.48
N GLU A 75 -9.69 -12.43 1.10
CA GLU A 75 -8.88 -12.36 -0.13
C GLU A 75 -9.75 -12.34 -1.41
N GLU A 76 -10.89 -13.05 -1.41
CA GLU A 76 -11.89 -13.00 -2.49
C GLU A 76 -12.81 -11.77 -2.42
N LYS A 77 -12.53 -10.79 -1.54
CA LYS A 77 -13.37 -9.60 -1.31
C LYS A 77 -14.81 -9.92 -0.88
N ARG A 78 -15.07 -11.14 -0.37
CA ARG A 78 -16.35 -11.57 0.21
C ARG A 78 -16.42 -11.16 1.69
N TYR A 79 -16.44 -9.84 1.92
CA TYR A 79 -16.23 -9.28 3.25
C TYR A 79 -17.33 -9.65 4.26
N GLU A 80 -18.59 -9.76 3.85
CA GLU A 80 -19.67 -10.18 4.76
C GLU A 80 -19.45 -11.60 5.28
N ASP A 81 -19.10 -12.53 4.40
CA ASP A 81 -18.77 -13.91 4.77
C ASP A 81 -17.53 -13.98 5.66
N ALA A 82 -16.50 -13.19 5.33
CA ALA A 82 -15.28 -13.09 6.12
C ALA A 82 -15.56 -12.61 7.55
N LEU A 83 -16.38 -11.57 7.69
CA LEU A 83 -16.77 -10.98 8.97
C LEU A 83 -17.41 -12.05 9.86
N LEU A 84 -18.39 -12.77 9.31
CA LEU A 84 -19.08 -13.85 10.03
C LEU A 84 -18.11 -14.93 10.53
N GLN A 85 -17.09 -15.30 9.74
CA GLN A 85 -16.12 -16.29 10.19
C GLN A 85 -15.18 -15.74 11.26
N PHE A 86 -14.69 -14.50 11.13
CA PHE A 86 -13.79 -13.92 12.13
C PHE A 86 -14.48 -13.72 13.47
N GLU A 87 -15.78 -13.41 13.51
CA GLU A 87 -16.56 -13.27 14.75
C GLU A 87 -16.69 -14.57 15.55
N GLN A 88 -16.53 -15.73 14.91
CA GLN A 88 -16.55 -17.04 15.58
C GLN A 88 -15.22 -17.40 16.24
N ASN A 89 -14.17 -16.58 16.09
CA ASN A 89 -12.85 -16.87 16.62
C ASN A 89 -12.29 -15.70 17.45
N THR A 90 -11.74 -16.01 18.62
CA THR A 90 -11.25 -15.02 19.59
C THR A 90 -9.75 -14.78 19.51
N ASP A 91 -9.04 -15.45 18.59
CA ASP A 91 -7.61 -15.25 18.37
C ASP A 91 -7.29 -13.82 17.90
N PHE A 92 -6.06 -13.36 18.19
CA PHE A 92 -5.62 -12.02 17.85
C PHE A 92 -5.58 -11.74 16.34
N GLN A 93 -5.38 -12.74 15.47
CA GLN A 93 -5.42 -12.54 14.03
C GLN A 93 -6.85 -12.24 13.54
N SER A 94 -7.85 -12.97 14.06
CA SER A 94 -9.27 -12.64 13.82
C SER A 94 -9.62 -11.27 14.41
N MET A 95 -9.15 -10.97 15.62
CA MET A 95 -9.37 -9.68 16.26
C MET A 95 -8.79 -8.52 15.44
N TYR A 96 -7.59 -8.70 14.88
CA TYR A 96 -6.95 -7.71 14.01
C TYR A 96 -7.80 -7.45 12.77
N GLN A 97 -8.24 -8.52 12.12
CA GLN A 97 -9.03 -8.43 10.89
C GLN A 97 -10.40 -7.82 11.13
N LEU A 98 -11.09 -8.20 12.21
CA LEU A 98 -12.29 -7.50 12.65
C LEU A 98 -12.02 -6.03 12.90
N GLY A 99 -10.89 -5.68 13.52
CA GLY A 99 -10.51 -4.30 13.75
C GLY A 99 -10.37 -3.49 12.46
N VAL A 100 -9.72 -4.04 11.43
CA VAL A 100 -9.63 -3.43 10.09
C VAL A 100 -11.03 -3.32 9.46
N MET A 101 -11.79 -4.41 9.45
CA MET A 101 -13.10 -4.47 8.79
C MET A 101 -14.11 -3.51 9.41
N TYR A 102 -14.19 -3.42 10.74
CA TYR A 102 -15.05 -2.44 11.40
C TYR A 102 -14.56 -1.02 11.19
N TYR A 103 -13.24 -0.77 11.14
CA TYR A 103 -12.72 0.56 10.91
C TYR A 103 -13.04 1.08 9.51
N ASP A 104 -12.76 0.27 8.49
CA ASP A 104 -12.92 0.61 7.07
C ASP A 104 -14.35 0.35 6.54
N GLY A 105 -15.21 -0.32 7.31
CA GLY A 105 -16.57 -0.70 6.89
C GLY A 105 -16.60 -1.80 5.84
N LEU A 106 -15.70 -2.77 5.92
CA LEU A 106 -15.63 -3.90 5.00
C LEU A 106 -16.65 -4.97 5.40
N GLY A 107 -17.69 -5.16 4.59
CA GLY A 107 -18.76 -6.14 4.87
C GLY A 107 -19.72 -5.72 5.99
N THR A 108 -19.67 -4.47 6.42
CA THR A 108 -20.54 -3.90 7.48
C THR A 108 -20.50 -2.38 7.42
N PRO A 109 -21.54 -1.64 7.88
CA PRO A 109 -21.41 -0.20 8.09
C PRO A 109 -20.20 0.14 8.99
N PRO A 110 -19.42 1.19 8.69
CA PRO A 110 -18.25 1.54 9.48
C PRO A 110 -18.56 1.72 10.98
N ASN A 111 -17.77 1.06 11.82
CA ASN A 111 -17.73 1.22 13.26
C ASN A 111 -16.29 1.42 13.72
N SER A 112 -15.73 2.59 13.39
CA SER A 112 -14.32 2.90 13.67
C SER A 112 -13.98 2.88 15.15
N LYS A 113 -14.94 3.16 16.05
CA LYS A 113 -14.74 3.02 17.50
C LYS A 113 -14.41 1.57 17.88
N LYS A 114 -15.20 0.61 17.39
CA LYS A 114 -14.96 -0.83 17.61
C LYS A 114 -13.65 -1.28 16.98
N GLY A 115 -13.32 -0.76 15.78
CA GLY A 115 -12.03 -1.00 15.14
C GLY A 115 -10.84 -0.56 16.00
N VAL A 116 -10.90 0.67 16.52
CA VAL A 116 -9.90 1.25 17.43
C VAL A 116 -9.76 0.44 18.72
N GLU A 117 -10.86 -0.02 19.30
CA GLU A 117 -10.83 -0.86 20.50
C GLU A 117 -10.07 -2.18 20.28
N TYR A 118 -10.26 -2.83 19.13
CA TYR A 118 -9.51 -4.05 18.80
C TYR A 118 -8.01 -3.77 18.64
N MET A 119 -7.63 -2.69 17.96
CA MET A 119 -6.21 -2.31 17.81
C MET A 119 -5.56 -2.01 19.18
N LYS A 120 -6.27 -1.32 20.08
CA LYS A 120 -5.82 -1.07 21.46
C LYS A 120 -5.64 -2.38 22.24
N LYS A 121 -6.58 -3.32 22.13
CA LYS A 121 -6.49 -4.64 22.78
C LYS A 121 -5.26 -5.44 22.33
N ILE A 122 -4.97 -5.44 21.03
CA ILE A 122 -3.79 -6.13 20.48
C ILE A 122 -2.49 -5.48 20.98
N LEU A 123 -2.40 -4.14 20.89
CA LEU A 123 -1.19 -3.41 21.26
C LEU A 123 -0.85 -3.57 22.75
N ASN A 124 -1.87 -3.54 23.61
CA ASN A 124 -1.74 -3.66 25.06
C ASN A 124 -1.70 -5.11 25.58
N SER A 125 -1.78 -6.12 24.71
CA SER A 125 -1.73 -7.51 25.15
C SER A 125 -0.31 -7.97 25.45
N ASP A 126 -0.13 -8.68 26.57
CA ASP A 126 1.13 -9.37 26.91
C ASP A 126 1.24 -10.76 26.28
N SER A 127 0.19 -11.23 25.60
CA SER A 127 0.18 -12.55 24.98
C SER A 127 1.25 -12.66 23.89
N PRO A 128 2.07 -13.73 23.89
CA PRO A 128 3.01 -14.00 22.80
C PRO A 128 2.34 -14.04 21.42
N LYS A 129 1.07 -14.48 21.35
CA LYS A 129 0.29 -14.55 20.11
C LYS A 129 -0.01 -13.18 19.50
N ALA A 130 -0.02 -12.10 20.28
CA ALA A 130 -0.27 -10.75 19.79
C ALA A 130 1.00 -10.05 19.30
N ARG A 131 2.21 -10.56 19.64
CA ARG A 131 3.48 -9.85 19.42
C ARG A 131 3.71 -9.49 17.95
N HIS A 132 3.46 -10.43 17.04
CA HIS A 132 3.66 -10.23 15.60
C HIS A 132 2.68 -9.22 14.98
N LEU A 133 1.59 -8.89 15.69
CA LEU A 133 0.56 -7.94 15.22
C LEU A 133 0.76 -6.54 15.77
N LYS A 134 1.63 -6.34 16.77
CA LYS A 134 1.74 -5.06 17.49
C LYS A 134 2.14 -3.91 16.60
N PHE A 135 3.07 -4.11 15.65
CA PHE A 135 3.50 -3.04 14.74
C PHE A 135 2.36 -2.60 13.81
N ALA A 136 1.68 -3.56 13.17
CA ALA A 136 0.56 -3.27 12.28
C ALA A 136 -0.65 -2.67 13.04
N ALA A 137 -0.91 -3.14 14.26
CA ALA A 137 -1.94 -2.59 15.14
C ALA A 137 -1.60 -1.15 15.58
N ALA A 138 -0.34 -0.88 15.93
CA ALA A 138 0.14 0.47 16.24
C ALA A 138 -0.01 1.39 15.02
N TYR A 139 0.32 0.93 13.81
CA TYR A 139 0.16 1.73 12.61
C TYR A 139 -1.31 2.09 12.34
N ASN A 140 -2.22 1.11 12.40
CA ASN A 140 -3.64 1.32 12.18
C ASN A 140 -4.26 2.21 13.28
N LEU A 141 -3.82 2.07 14.54
CA LEU A 141 -4.24 2.97 15.61
C LEU A 141 -3.71 4.40 15.39
N GLY A 142 -2.48 4.54 14.91
CA GLY A 142 -1.90 5.84 14.54
C GLY A 142 -2.70 6.51 13.42
N ARG A 143 -3.13 5.74 12.41
CA ARG A 143 -4.06 6.23 11.38
C ARG A 143 -5.37 6.74 12.00
N ALA A 144 -5.96 6.00 12.94
CA ALA A 144 -7.19 6.42 13.60
C ALA A 144 -7.05 7.77 14.31
N TYR A 145 -5.95 8.00 15.03
CA TYR A 145 -5.68 9.30 15.64
C TYR A 145 -5.42 10.40 14.61
N TYR A 146 -4.74 10.10 13.50
CA TYR A 146 -4.52 11.08 12.44
C TYR A 146 -5.78 11.44 11.65
N GLU A 147 -6.74 10.52 11.52
CA GLU A 147 -8.01 10.78 10.83
C GLU A 147 -9.10 11.32 11.76
N GLY A 148 -8.98 11.07 13.07
CA GLY A 148 -10.04 11.38 14.04
C GLY A 148 -11.26 10.46 13.91
N HIS A 149 -11.12 9.28 13.31
CA HIS A 149 -12.18 8.29 13.20
C HIS A 149 -12.09 7.28 14.36
N GLY A 150 -13.18 7.09 15.09
CA GLY A 150 -13.19 6.18 16.25
C GLY A 150 -12.41 6.68 17.47
N THR A 151 -11.76 7.85 17.37
CA THR A 151 -10.99 8.54 18.41
C THR A 151 -11.02 10.05 18.14
N GLN A 152 -10.51 10.88 19.05
CA GLN A 152 -10.27 12.29 18.76
C GLN A 152 -9.02 12.45 17.90
N PHE A 153 -9.05 13.36 16.94
CA PHE A 153 -7.88 13.72 16.14
C PHE A 153 -6.70 14.13 17.03
N SER A 154 -5.53 13.53 16.82
CA SER A 154 -4.27 13.90 17.46
C SER A 154 -3.10 13.47 16.57
N GLU A 155 -2.41 14.44 15.98
CA GLU A 155 -1.19 14.19 15.21
C GLU A 155 -0.06 13.66 16.11
N GLU A 156 0.00 14.12 17.37
CA GLU A 156 1.02 13.71 18.35
C GLU A 156 0.90 12.22 18.72
N GLU A 157 -0.33 11.74 18.99
CA GLU A 157 -0.56 10.32 19.23
C GLU A 157 -0.35 9.48 17.97
N ALA A 158 -0.72 10.01 16.80
CA ALA A 158 -0.44 9.34 15.53
C ALA A 158 1.08 9.18 15.31
N GLU A 159 1.86 10.24 15.51
CA GLU A 159 3.32 10.23 15.42
C GLU A 159 3.91 9.22 16.41
N ARG A 160 3.49 9.25 17.68
CA ARG A 160 3.95 8.30 18.71
C ARG A 160 3.70 6.85 18.32
N LEU A 161 2.51 6.54 17.82
CA LEU A 161 2.12 5.20 17.41
C LEU A 161 2.83 4.74 16.12
N TRP A 162 3.05 5.64 15.17
CA TRP A 162 3.82 5.32 13.98
C TRP A 162 5.30 5.13 14.26
N LEU A 163 5.88 5.85 15.24
CA LEU A 163 7.24 5.58 15.72
C LEU A 163 7.37 4.17 16.31
N ILE A 164 6.37 3.72 17.08
CA ILE A 164 6.29 2.33 17.57
C ILE A 164 6.18 1.35 16.40
N ALA A 165 5.32 1.64 15.42
CA ALA A 165 5.08 0.75 14.29
C ALA A 165 6.28 0.65 13.34
N ALA A 166 7.07 1.72 13.19
CA ALA A 166 8.24 1.79 12.32
C ALA A 166 9.50 1.16 12.95
N ASP A 167 9.54 1.09 14.28
CA ASP A 167 10.54 0.42 15.12
C ASP A 167 12.00 0.64 14.66
N HIS A 168 12.38 1.91 14.49
CA HIS A 168 13.76 2.37 14.22
C HIS A 168 14.55 1.53 13.19
N GLY A 169 13.93 1.16 12.07
CA GLY A 169 14.64 0.46 10.99
C GLY A 169 14.64 -1.07 11.10
N ASN A 170 13.85 -1.64 12.02
CA ASN A 170 13.58 -3.07 12.04
C ASN A 170 12.91 -3.48 10.71
N PRO A 171 13.52 -4.38 9.91
CA PRO A 171 12.98 -4.78 8.61
C PRO A 171 11.70 -5.62 8.72
N LYS A 172 11.34 -6.08 9.92
CA LYS A 172 10.07 -6.75 10.22
C LYS A 172 8.97 -5.77 10.66
N ALA A 173 9.28 -4.49 10.79
CA ALA A 173 8.35 -3.45 11.20
C ALA A 173 7.59 -2.85 10.00
N SER A 174 6.69 -1.92 10.27
CA SER A 174 5.79 -1.36 9.26
C SER A 174 6.52 -0.42 8.31
N VAL A 175 6.75 -0.87 7.07
CA VAL A 175 7.26 -0.03 5.97
C VAL A 175 6.28 1.10 5.65
N LYS A 176 4.97 0.85 5.83
CA LYS A 176 3.93 1.88 5.72
C LYS A 176 4.10 2.96 6.80
N ALA A 177 4.40 2.59 8.04
CA ALA A 177 4.66 3.55 9.11
C ALA A 177 5.92 4.38 8.82
N GLN A 178 7.01 3.76 8.35
CA GLN A 178 8.23 4.47 7.95
C GLN A 178 7.94 5.50 6.84
N SER A 179 7.22 5.09 5.78
CA SER A 179 6.84 6.00 4.69
C SER A 179 5.93 7.14 5.20
N THR A 180 4.99 6.81 6.08
CA THR A 180 4.03 7.75 6.70
C THR A 180 4.72 8.78 7.59
N LEU A 181 5.70 8.38 8.40
CA LEU A 181 6.53 9.30 9.17
C LEU A 181 7.35 10.21 8.25
N GLY A 182 7.94 9.66 7.17
CA GLY A 182 8.63 10.45 6.15
C GLY A 182 7.75 11.56 5.58
N MET A 183 6.50 11.22 5.25
CA MET A 183 5.52 12.18 4.75
C MET A 183 5.08 13.20 5.81
N LEU A 184 4.85 12.75 7.05
CA LEU A 184 4.49 13.60 8.17
C LEU A 184 5.54 14.69 8.42
N TYR A 185 6.82 14.32 8.43
CA TYR A 185 7.91 15.27 8.62
C TYR A 185 8.21 16.11 7.38
N SER A 186 7.86 15.62 6.18
CA SER A 186 7.93 16.40 4.94
C SER A 186 6.84 17.48 4.87
N ALA A 187 5.69 17.25 5.51
CA ALA A 187 4.55 18.17 5.47
C ALA A 187 4.93 19.52 6.08
N HIS A 188 4.61 20.60 5.35
CA HIS A 188 4.90 21.99 5.75
C HIS A 188 6.34 22.23 6.22
N ALA A 189 7.30 21.46 5.69
CA ALA A 189 8.71 21.51 6.09
C ALA A 189 8.94 21.32 7.61
N LYS A 190 8.10 20.50 8.27
CA LYS A 190 8.16 20.24 9.73
C LYS A 190 9.57 19.83 10.18
N ASP A 191 10.15 18.82 9.54
CA ASP A 191 11.56 18.43 9.77
C ASP A 191 12.10 17.61 8.59
N PHE A 192 12.75 18.26 7.63
CA PHE A 192 13.27 17.54 6.46
C PHE A 192 14.36 16.52 6.79
N LYS A 193 15.11 16.67 7.90
CA LYS A 193 16.13 15.69 8.26
C LYS A 193 15.48 14.39 8.74
N LYS A 194 14.45 14.49 9.59
CA LYS A 194 13.65 13.32 9.98
C LYS A 194 12.90 12.73 8.80
N ALA A 195 12.36 13.55 7.90
CA ALA A 195 11.74 13.07 6.69
C ALA A 195 12.70 12.24 5.83
N PHE A 196 13.93 12.75 5.63
CA PHE A 196 14.96 12.07 4.86
C PHE A 196 15.33 10.74 5.49
N PHE A 197 15.50 10.72 6.81
CA PHE A 197 15.77 9.50 7.58
C PHE A 197 14.67 8.45 7.36
N TRP A 198 13.40 8.79 7.62
CA TRP A 198 12.32 7.81 7.53
C TRP A 198 12.02 7.34 6.10
N HIS A 199 12.16 8.22 5.10
CA HIS A 199 12.10 7.79 3.70
C HIS A 199 13.27 6.89 3.31
N SER A 200 14.47 7.11 3.87
CA SER A 200 15.64 6.24 3.65
C SER A 200 15.38 4.85 4.21
N GLU A 201 14.88 4.75 5.45
CA GLU A 201 14.52 3.47 6.08
C GLU A 201 13.44 2.73 5.26
N ALA A 202 12.36 3.43 4.91
CA ALA A 202 11.29 2.86 4.09
C ALA A 202 11.79 2.36 2.73
N CYS A 203 12.65 3.14 2.06
CA CYS A 203 13.24 2.77 0.78
C CYS A 203 14.14 1.53 0.92
N GLY A 204 14.96 1.46 1.97
CA GLY A 204 15.78 0.28 2.29
C GLY A 204 14.95 -0.98 2.50
N ASN A 205 13.75 -0.84 3.04
CA ASN A 205 12.78 -1.92 3.23
C ASN A 205 11.79 -2.09 2.05
N GLY A 206 12.10 -1.51 0.88
CA GLY A 206 11.40 -1.79 -0.38
C GLY A 206 10.32 -0.80 -0.81
N SER A 207 10.05 0.26 -0.02
CA SER A 207 9.05 1.30 -0.35
C SER A 207 9.40 2.02 -1.65
N LEU A 208 8.62 1.72 -2.70
CA LEU A 208 8.74 2.36 -4.00
C LEU A 208 8.38 3.85 -3.93
N GLU A 209 7.39 4.21 -3.12
CA GLU A 209 6.99 5.60 -2.91
C GLU A 209 8.11 6.42 -2.27
N SER A 210 8.71 5.91 -1.19
CA SER A 210 9.82 6.60 -0.51
C SER A 210 11.06 6.71 -1.40
N GLN A 211 11.34 5.74 -2.27
CA GLN A 211 12.43 5.84 -3.24
C GLN A 211 12.24 7.04 -4.19
N GLY A 212 11.02 7.26 -4.69
CA GLY A 212 10.69 8.43 -5.51
C GLY A 212 10.84 9.74 -4.74
N ILE A 213 10.40 9.78 -3.48
CA ILE A 213 10.51 10.95 -2.61
C ILE A 213 11.97 11.28 -2.31
N LEU A 214 12.83 10.31 -2.01
CA LEU A 214 14.27 10.54 -1.82
C LEU A 214 14.92 11.17 -3.05
N GLY A 215 14.53 10.75 -4.25
CA GLY A 215 14.97 11.36 -5.49
C GLY A 215 14.68 12.87 -5.54
N ILE A 216 13.49 13.27 -5.10
CA ILE A 216 13.07 14.68 -5.00
C ILE A 216 13.85 15.41 -3.90
N MET A 217 14.06 14.76 -2.74
CA MET A 217 14.81 15.33 -1.63
C MET A 217 16.26 15.61 -2.02
N TYR A 218 16.92 14.70 -2.75
CA TYR A 218 18.24 14.95 -3.33
C TYR A 218 18.23 16.03 -4.40
N LEU A 219 17.17 16.10 -5.23
CA LEU A 219 17.03 17.09 -6.31
C LEU A 219 16.90 18.52 -5.77
N HIS A 220 16.30 18.70 -4.60
CA HIS A 220 16.07 20.02 -4.00
C HIS A 220 16.91 20.29 -2.75
N GLY A 221 17.65 19.30 -2.25
CA GLY A 221 18.43 19.41 -1.02
C GLY A 221 17.57 19.50 0.24
N HIS A 222 16.40 18.85 0.26
CA HIS A 222 15.54 18.80 1.44
C HIS A 222 16.09 17.78 2.43
N GLY A 223 16.56 18.23 3.60
CA GLY A 223 17.04 17.34 4.67
C GLY A 223 18.39 16.66 4.40
N VAL A 224 18.89 16.78 3.17
CA VAL A 224 20.15 16.23 2.68
C VAL A 224 20.83 17.24 1.76
N ARG A 225 22.14 17.10 1.54
CA ARG A 225 22.84 17.92 0.55
C ARG A 225 22.28 17.63 -0.85
N HIS A 226 22.01 18.69 -1.61
CA HIS A 226 21.64 18.60 -3.02
C HIS A 226 22.64 17.71 -3.78
N ASN A 227 22.13 16.70 -4.48
CA ASN A 227 22.92 15.76 -5.27
C ASN A 227 22.15 15.31 -6.50
N LEU A 228 22.44 15.94 -7.65
CA LEU A 228 21.74 15.64 -8.90
C LEU A 228 21.94 14.19 -9.38
N LYS A 229 23.12 13.60 -9.14
CA LYS A 229 23.39 12.22 -9.56
C LYS A 229 22.50 11.25 -8.78
N ALA A 230 22.53 11.34 -7.45
CA ALA A 230 21.69 10.51 -6.58
C ALA A 230 20.19 10.74 -6.85
N ALA A 231 19.79 12.00 -7.08
CA ALA A 231 18.42 12.34 -7.44
C ALA A 231 17.94 11.60 -8.70
N LEU A 232 18.72 11.66 -9.78
CA LEU A 232 18.37 11.00 -11.03
C LEU A 232 18.44 9.48 -10.93
N GLU A 233 19.39 8.93 -10.17
CA GLU A 233 19.44 7.48 -9.91
C GLU A 233 18.17 6.99 -9.20
N CYS A 234 17.78 7.62 -8.09
CA CYS A 234 16.57 7.27 -7.36
C CYS A 234 15.29 7.44 -8.22
N LEU A 235 15.17 8.58 -8.91
CA LEU A 235 13.99 8.86 -9.74
C LEU A 235 13.84 7.89 -10.91
N ASN A 236 14.94 7.57 -11.61
CA ASN A 236 14.88 6.61 -12.73
C ASN A 236 14.53 5.20 -12.22
N GLN A 237 15.18 4.72 -11.16
CA GLN A 237 14.87 3.40 -10.60
C GLN A 237 13.42 3.28 -10.10
N ALA A 238 12.90 4.31 -9.42
CA ALA A 238 11.51 4.34 -9.00
C ALA A 238 10.56 4.39 -10.22
N SER A 239 10.88 5.21 -11.23
CA SER A 239 10.11 5.29 -12.48
C SER A 239 10.04 3.95 -13.20
N ASP A 240 11.16 3.23 -13.31
CA ASP A 240 11.23 1.93 -13.99
C ASP A 240 10.39 0.86 -13.27
N ARG A 241 10.28 0.96 -11.94
CA ARG A 241 9.39 0.13 -11.11
C ARG A 241 7.93 0.60 -11.09
N GLY A 242 7.58 1.63 -11.85
CA GLY A 242 6.19 2.09 -12.00
C GLY A 242 5.80 3.34 -11.22
N ASN A 243 6.68 3.93 -10.40
CA ASN A 243 6.35 5.12 -9.60
C ASN A 243 6.01 6.33 -10.49
N VAL A 244 4.74 6.71 -10.53
CA VAL A 244 4.25 7.79 -11.41
C VAL A 244 4.66 9.17 -10.92
N TYR A 245 4.84 9.36 -9.62
CA TYR A 245 5.32 10.62 -9.07
C TYR A 245 6.76 10.89 -9.51
N ALA A 246 7.63 9.88 -9.44
CA ALA A 246 9.00 9.95 -9.95
C ALA A 246 9.02 10.22 -11.47
N LYS A 247 8.14 9.56 -12.25
CA LYS A 247 7.96 9.84 -13.68
C LYS A 247 7.61 11.31 -13.95
N GLY A 248 6.67 11.88 -13.19
CA GLY A 248 6.29 13.30 -13.30
C GLY A 248 7.46 14.26 -13.06
N HIS A 249 8.27 13.99 -12.02
CA HIS A 249 9.48 14.78 -11.72
C HIS A 249 10.58 14.64 -12.79
N LEU A 250 10.74 13.45 -13.38
CA LEU A 250 11.65 13.27 -14.52
C LEU A 250 11.16 14.03 -15.76
N VAL A 251 9.85 14.05 -16.04
CA VAL A 251 9.27 14.86 -17.12
C VAL A 251 9.59 16.35 -16.92
N GLU A 252 9.36 16.87 -15.71
CA GLU A 252 9.71 18.23 -15.34
C GLU A 252 11.20 18.52 -15.55
N TYR A 253 12.07 17.62 -15.07
CA TYR A 253 13.51 17.73 -15.21
C TYR A 253 13.92 17.82 -16.69
N TYR A 254 13.43 16.92 -17.54
CA TYR A 254 13.72 16.95 -18.98
C TYR A 254 13.23 18.24 -19.64
N TYR A 255 12.05 18.74 -19.26
CA TYR A 255 11.52 19.98 -19.79
C TYR A 255 12.40 21.18 -19.41
N LYS A 256 12.80 21.28 -18.13
CA LYS A 256 13.69 22.33 -17.63
C LYS A 256 15.08 22.29 -18.29
N ARG A 257 15.57 21.09 -18.63
CA ARG A 257 16.81 20.87 -19.41
C ARG A 257 16.64 21.10 -20.91
N LYS A 258 15.45 21.52 -21.37
CA LYS A 258 15.10 21.75 -22.79
C LYS A 258 15.18 20.50 -23.66
N CYS A 259 15.09 19.30 -23.07
CA CYS A 259 15.03 18.03 -23.78
C CYS A 259 13.60 17.75 -24.29
N PHE A 260 13.06 18.64 -25.11
CA PHE A 260 11.62 18.68 -25.39
C PHE A 260 11.05 17.44 -26.09
N ILE A 261 11.82 16.81 -27.00
CA ILE A 261 11.39 15.55 -27.65
C ILE A 261 11.19 14.47 -26.57
N LYS A 262 12.21 14.28 -25.72
CA LYS A 262 12.16 13.34 -24.60
C LYS A 262 11.03 13.67 -23.63
N THR A 263 10.81 14.95 -23.32
CA THR A 263 9.68 15.36 -22.48
C THR A 263 8.35 14.94 -23.09
N ALA A 264 8.09 15.29 -24.35
CA ALA A 264 6.81 15.03 -25.00
C ALA A 264 6.52 13.52 -25.10
N GLU A 265 7.49 12.73 -25.57
CA GLU A 265 7.35 11.28 -25.70
C GLU A 265 7.17 10.58 -24.36
N PHE A 266 7.98 10.95 -23.35
CA PHE A 266 7.90 10.33 -22.04
C PHE A 266 6.62 10.71 -21.32
N ALA A 267 6.24 11.99 -21.31
CA ALA A 267 5.00 12.46 -20.71
C ALA A 267 3.77 11.81 -21.35
N LYS A 268 3.76 11.65 -22.69
CA LYS A 268 2.69 10.95 -23.40
C LYS A 268 2.52 9.53 -22.87
N ARG A 269 3.60 8.74 -22.82
CA ARG A 269 3.59 7.38 -22.26
C ARG A 269 3.11 7.32 -20.81
N VAL A 270 3.53 8.26 -19.97
CA VAL A 270 3.08 8.34 -18.57
C VAL A 270 1.57 8.53 -18.49
N THR A 271 0.99 9.35 -19.39
CA THR A 271 -0.45 9.67 -19.39
C THR A 271 -1.32 8.68 -20.17
N GLU A 272 -0.75 7.62 -20.76
CA GLU A 272 -1.52 6.58 -21.46
C GLU A 272 -2.31 5.68 -20.51
N ASN A 273 -1.79 5.46 -19.29
CA ASN A 273 -2.50 4.83 -18.19
C ASN A 273 -2.73 5.86 -17.08
N ASP A 274 -3.96 6.37 -16.98
CA ASP A 274 -4.37 7.34 -15.96
C ASP A 274 -5.35 6.75 -14.93
N ASN A 275 -5.47 5.42 -14.86
CA ASN A 275 -6.25 4.74 -13.84
C ASN A 275 -5.48 4.70 -12.51
N VAL A 276 -5.75 5.70 -11.66
CA VAL A 276 -5.05 5.93 -10.39
C VAL A 276 -5.20 4.73 -9.45
N GLU A 277 -6.41 4.17 -9.35
CA GLU A 277 -6.71 3.06 -8.46
C GLU A 277 -5.93 1.80 -8.86
N LYS A 278 -5.93 1.46 -10.15
CA LYS A 278 -5.19 0.31 -10.67
C LYS A 278 -3.68 0.47 -10.47
N ILE A 279 -3.14 1.67 -10.71
CA ILE A 279 -1.72 1.95 -10.47
C ILE A 279 -1.40 1.82 -8.97
N ALA A 280 -2.27 2.31 -8.09
CA ALA A 280 -2.10 2.18 -6.65
C ALA A 280 -2.09 0.71 -6.21
N GLU A 281 -2.98 -0.13 -6.75
CA GLU A 281 -3.00 -1.58 -6.50
C GLU A 281 -1.72 -2.28 -6.99
N GLU A 282 -1.21 -1.92 -8.17
CA GLU A 282 -0.02 -2.54 -8.76
C GLU A 282 1.29 -2.10 -8.10
N THR A 283 1.36 -0.88 -7.57
CA THR A 283 2.61 -0.27 -7.11
C THR A 283 2.68 -0.03 -5.60
N ASP A 284 1.56 -0.20 -4.88
CA ASP A 284 1.37 0.19 -3.47
C ASP A 284 1.70 1.67 -3.19
N CYS A 285 1.75 2.51 -4.24
CA CYS A 285 1.92 3.95 -4.10
C CYS A 285 0.58 4.63 -3.79
N LEU A 286 0.61 5.71 -3.01
CA LEU A 286 -0.62 6.40 -2.64
C LEU A 286 -1.25 7.11 -3.85
N PRO A 287 -2.59 7.01 -4.02
CA PRO A 287 -3.32 7.69 -5.08
C PRO A 287 -2.97 9.18 -5.23
N PHE A 288 -2.79 9.88 -4.11
CA PHE A 288 -2.41 11.30 -4.11
C PHE A 288 -1.13 11.59 -4.91
N TYR A 289 -0.07 10.79 -4.76
CA TYR A 289 1.18 11.01 -5.49
C TYR A 289 1.11 10.54 -6.94
N ILE A 290 0.32 9.50 -7.21
CA ILE A 290 0.04 9.05 -8.58
C ILE A 290 -0.66 10.16 -9.36
N SER A 291 -1.74 10.73 -8.82
CA SER A 291 -2.49 11.82 -9.45
C SER A 291 -1.60 13.03 -9.70
N ARG A 292 -0.79 13.44 -8.71
CA ARG A 292 0.20 14.53 -8.91
C ARG A 292 1.21 14.24 -10.01
N GLY A 293 1.72 13.01 -10.09
CA GLY A 293 2.65 12.60 -11.15
C GLY A 293 2.01 12.68 -12.54
N LEU A 294 0.77 12.19 -12.68
CA LEU A 294 -0.02 12.27 -13.91
C LEU A 294 -0.34 13.71 -14.29
N ALA A 295 -0.67 14.55 -13.31
CA ALA A 295 -0.94 15.97 -13.51
C ALA A 295 0.31 16.71 -14.00
N MET A 296 1.47 16.46 -13.40
CA MET A 296 2.76 16.99 -13.85
C MET A 296 3.08 16.57 -15.29
N ALA A 297 2.95 15.28 -15.60
CA ALA A 297 3.18 14.77 -16.95
C ALA A 297 2.23 15.42 -17.97
N SER A 298 0.94 15.50 -17.64
CA SER A 298 -0.08 16.15 -18.47
C SER A 298 0.23 17.62 -18.70
N PHE A 299 0.64 18.36 -17.66
CA PHE A 299 0.98 19.77 -17.77
C PHE A 299 2.15 20.02 -18.73
N TYR A 300 3.24 19.27 -18.57
CA TYR A 300 4.43 19.45 -19.41
C TYR A 300 4.21 18.95 -20.85
N LEU A 301 3.39 17.93 -21.06
CA LEU A 301 2.95 17.53 -22.39
C LEU A 301 2.11 18.63 -23.05
N ALA A 302 1.16 19.21 -22.31
CA ALA A 302 0.37 20.34 -22.79
C ALA A 302 1.25 21.54 -23.18
N ARG A 303 2.31 21.83 -22.40
CA ARG A 303 3.29 22.87 -22.75
C ARG A 303 4.07 22.56 -24.02
N CYS A 304 4.44 21.31 -24.25
CA CYS A 304 5.12 20.90 -25.48
C CYS A 304 4.22 21.07 -26.71
N LEU A 305 2.96 20.61 -26.62
CA LEU A 305 1.95 20.74 -27.68
C LEU A 305 1.56 22.19 -27.94
N GLN A 306 1.40 23.01 -26.90
CA GLN A 306 1.04 24.42 -27.04
C GLN A 306 2.13 25.22 -27.79
N LEU A 307 3.39 24.90 -27.51
CA LEU A 307 4.53 25.66 -28.03
C LEU A 307 5.20 25.01 -29.25
N GLY A 308 4.73 23.84 -29.71
CA GLY A 308 5.38 23.06 -30.76
C GLY A 308 6.82 22.65 -30.40
N ARG A 309 7.07 22.35 -29.13
CA ARG A 309 8.42 22.02 -28.63
C ARG A 309 8.58 20.50 -28.54
N GLY A 310 9.47 19.95 -29.35
CA GLY A 310 9.72 18.50 -29.39
C GLY A 310 8.55 17.67 -29.89
N THR A 311 7.51 18.32 -30.42
CA THR A 311 6.33 17.75 -31.05
C THR A 311 5.69 18.82 -31.95
N GLN A 312 4.76 18.42 -32.82
CA GLN A 312 4.00 19.37 -33.63
C GLN A 312 3.08 20.21 -32.71
N GLN A 313 2.92 21.49 -33.05
CA GLN A 313 2.00 22.34 -32.30
C GLN A 313 0.56 21.85 -32.47
N ASP A 314 -0.13 21.67 -31.34
CA ASP A 314 -1.54 21.28 -31.30
C ASP A 314 -2.22 21.93 -30.09
N LEU A 315 -2.92 23.03 -30.34
CA LEU A 315 -3.59 23.82 -29.31
C LEU A 315 -4.82 23.09 -28.72
N ALA A 316 -5.49 22.25 -29.50
CA ALA A 316 -6.67 21.52 -29.06
C ALA A 316 -6.26 20.39 -28.10
N ALA A 317 -5.23 19.61 -28.47
CA ALA A 317 -4.66 18.59 -27.59
C ALA A 317 -4.04 19.23 -26.34
N ALA A 318 -3.33 20.35 -26.47
CA ALA A 318 -2.79 21.08 -25.32
C ALA A 318 -3.88 21.46 -24.32
N LYS A 319 -5.03 21.99 -24.78
CA LYS A 319 -6.16 22.33 -23.90
C LYS A 319 -6.69 21.11 -23.15
N LYS A 320 -6.82 19.95 -23.81
CA LYS A 320 -7.24 18.69 -23.19
C LYS A 320 -6.29 18.26 -22.08
N TYR A 321 -4.98 18.32 -22.31
CA TYR A 321 -3.98 17.94 -21.31
C TYR A 321 -3.87 18.94 -20.16
N TYR A 322 -4.10 20.24 -20.39
CA TYR A 322 -4.23 21.20 -19.29
C TYR A 322 -5.43 20.90 -18.40
N SER A 323 -6.57 20.56 -18.99
CA SER A 323 -7.75 20.13 -18.20
C SER A 323 -7.45 18.87 -17.39
N LYS A 324 -6.76 17.88 -17.97
CA LYS A 324 -6.30 16.69 -17.22
C LYS A 324 -5.37 17.07 -16.06
N ALA A 325 -4.43 17.97 -16.28
CA ALA A 325 -3.51 18.42 -15.24
C ALA A 325 -4.18 19.19 -14.10
N PHE A 326 -5.28 19.91 -14.38
CA PHE A 326 -6.04 20.65 -13.38
C PHE A 326 -6.94 19.74 -12.53
N ASN A 327 -7.48 18.67 -13.14
CA ASN A 327 -8.40 17.75 -12.48
C ASN A 327 -7.71 16.60 -11.71
N GLY A 328 -6.39 16.47 -11.85
CA GLY A 328 -5.57 15.44 -11.18
C GLY A 328 -4.81 15.94 -9.96
#